data_AF-A0A392T2C6-F1
#
_entry.id   AF-A0A392T2C6-F1
#
_cell.length_a   1.000
_cell.length_b   1.000
_cell.length_c   1.000
_cell.angle_alpha   90.00
_cell.angle_beta   90.00
_cell.angle_gamma   90.00
#
_symmetry.space_group_name_H-M   'P 1'
#
loop_
_entity.id
_entity.type
_entity.pdbx_description
1 polymer ?
#
loop_
_entity_poly.entity_id
_entity_poly.type
_entity_poly.pdbx_seq_one_letter_code
_entity_poly.pdbx_strand_id
1 'polypeptide(L)' 'MPQAIVGSRTITHQGLPIQQVQVQWEGMLPTETTWENWTDFHTLYPNLEDK' A
#
# COMPACT_ATOMS: atom_id res chain seq x y z
N MET A 1 8.55 8.48 5.51
CA MET A 1 7.49 7.65 6.13
C MET A 1 6.40 7.41 5.09
N PRO A 2 5.53 6.39 5.20
CA PRO A 2 4.36 6.34 4.34
C PRO A 2 3.45 7.53 4.66
N GLN A 3 2.96 8.20 3.63
CA GLN A 3 2.17 9.42 3.73
C GLN A 3 0.67 9.13 3.63
N ALA A 4 0.27 8.31 2.66
CA ALA A 4 -1.14 7.98 2.43
C ALA A 4 -1.26 6.70 1.59
N ILE A 5 -2.38 5.99 1.75
CA ILE A 5 -2.82 4.98 0.79
C ILE A 5 -3.64 5.67 -0.29
N VAL A 6 -3.20 5.54 -1.54
CA VAL A 6 -3.82 6.21 -2.70
C VAL A 6 -4.55 5.23 -3.62
N GLY A 7 -4.56 3.95 -3.26
CA GLY A 7 -5.22 2.91 -4.03
C GLY A 7 -5.13 1.55 -3.37
N SER A 8 -6.00 0.64 -3.80
CA SER A 8 -5.96 -0.76 -3.39
C SER A 8 -6.23 -1.66 -4.60
N ARG A 9 -5.66 -2.86 -4.57
CA ARG A 9 -5.91 -3.89 -5.59
C ARG A 9 -5.82 -5.28 -4.98
N THR A 10 -6.49 -6.22 -5.61
CA THR A 10 -6.28 -7.65 -5.35
C THR A 10 -5.61 -8.26 -6.55
N ILE A 11 -4.45 -8.87 -6.34
CA ILE A 11 -3.73 -9.62 -7.38
C ILE A 11 -3.77 -11.12 -7.07
N THR A 12 -3.73 -11.95 -8.11
CA THR A 12 -3.50 -13.38 -7.92
C THR A 12 -2.01 -13.65 -7.99
N HIS A 13 -1.42 -14.10 -6.89
CA HIS A 13 -0.01 -14.48 -6.82
C HIS A 13 0.08 -15.93 -6.36
N GLN A 14 0.72 -16.79 -7.16
CA GLN A 14 0.82 -18.23 -6.90
C GLN A 14 -0.55 -18.93 -6.70
N GLY A 15 -1.58 -18.46 -7.42
CA GLY A 15 -2.94 -19.00 -7.32
C GLY A 15 -3.74 -18.50 -6.11
N LEU A 16 -3.15 -17.67 -5.25
CA LEU A 16 -3.83 -17.08 -4.09
C LEU A 16 -4.14 -15.59 -4.34
N PRO A 17 -5.33 -15.11 -3.93
CA PRO A 17 -5.62 -13.68 -3.94
C PRO A 17 -4.84 -12.98 -2.82
N ILE A 18 -4.05 -11.97 -3.18
CA ILE A 18 -3.30 -11.12 -2.26
C ILE A 18 -3.78 -9.68 -2.41
N GLN A 19 -4.12 -9.07 -1.29
CA GLN A 19 -4.46 -7.66 -1.24
C GLN A 19 -3.18 -6.81 -1.15
N GLN A 20 -3.09 -5.83 -2.04
CA GLN A 20 -2.02 -4.84 -2.04
C GLN A 20 -2.60 -3.44 -1.95
N VAL A 21 -1.88 -2.55 -1.29
CA VAL A 21 -2.19 -1.12 -1.22
C VAL A 21 -1.11 -0.32 -1.93
N GLN A 22 -1.53 0.73 -2.61
CA GLN A 22 -0.64 1.68 -3.25
C GLN A 22 -0.30 2.76 -2.23
N VAL A 23 0.97 2.85 -1.87
CA VAL A 23 1.45 3.75 -0.82
C VAL A 23 2.19 4.91 -1.46
N GLN A 24 1.80 6.11 -1.10
CA GLN A 24 2.56 7.32 -1.35
C GLN A 24 3.54 7.55 -0.20
N TRP A 25 4.78 7.87 -0.53
CA TRP A 25 5.83 8.10 0.46
C TRP A 25 6.11 9.60 0.62
N GLU A 26 6.33 10.00 1.86
CA GLU A 26 6.75 11.36 2.19
C GLU A 26 8.11 11.68 1.54
N GLY A 27 8.21 12.84 0.90
CA GLY A 27 9.43 13.29 0.21
C GLY A 27 9.64 12.69 -1.18
N MET A 28 8.77 11.80 -1.64
CA MET A 28 8.75 11.31 -3.02
C MET A 28 7.69 12.03 -3.86
N LEU A 29 7.84 11.97 -5.19
CA LEU A 29 6.83 12.54 -6.09
C LEU A 29 5.49 11.81 -5.92
N PRO A 30 4.34 12.47 -6.14
CA PRO A 30 3.03 11.80 -6.07
C PRO A 30 2.87 10.62 -7.04
N THR A 31 3.66 10.60 -8.11
CA THR A 31 3.71 9.51 -9.09
C THR A 31 4.58 8.34 -8.62
N GLU A 32 5.51 8.59 -7.70
CA GLU A 32 6.40 7.58 -7.12
C GLU A 32 5.70 6.91 -5.94
N THR A 33 4.99 5.83 -6.26
CA THR A 33 4.23 5.03 -5.32
C THR A 33 4.66 3.58 -5.42
N THR A 34 4.52 2.83 -4.34
CA THR A 34 4.82 1.39 -4.31
C THR A 34 3.59 0.59 -3.94
N TRP A 35 3.55 -0.67 -4.39
CA TRP A 35 2.50 -1.61 -4.02
C TRP A 35 3.00 -2.50 -2.90
N GLU A 36 2.45 -2.30 -1.70
CA GLU A 36 2.80 -3.05 -0.50
C GLU A 36 1.74 -4.11 -0.20
N ASN A 37 2.15 -5.23 0.40
CA ASN A 37 1.20 -6.21 0.92
C ASN A 37 0.40 -5.58 2.06
N TRP A 38 -0.93 -5.59 1.96
CA TRP A 38 -1.79 -4.96 2.95
C TRP A 38 -1.59 -5.51 4.37
N THR A 39 -1.45 -6.83 4.52
CA THR A 39 -1.35 -7.48 5.83
C THR A 39 -0.08 -7.05 6.56
N ASP A 40 1.05 -7.07 5.87
CA ASP A 40 2.34 -6.68 6.45
C ASP A 40 2.37 -5.17 6.68
N PHE A 41 1.88 -4.39 5.70
CA PHE A 41 1.89 -2.94 5.75
C PHE A 41 1.01 -2.38 6.86
N HIS A 42 -0.22 -2.86 7.01
CA HIS A 42 -1.14 -2.43 8.05
C HIS A 42 -0.65 -2.79 9.46
N THR A 43 0.12 -3.87 9.59
CA THR A 43 0.77 -4.23 10.87
C THR A 43 1.84 -3.19 11.26
N LEU A 44 2.58 -2.66 10.29
CA LEU A 44 3.60 -1.64 10.52
C LEU A 44 3.01 -0.22 10.67
N TYR A 45 1.93 0.07 9.93
CA TYR A 45 1.30 1.41 9.87
C TYR A 45 -0.22 1.32 10.08
N PRO A 46 -0.69 0.92 11.27
CA PRO A 46 -2.11 0.67 11.53
C PRO A 46 -2.98 1.94 11.49
N ASN A 47 -2.37 3.12 11.63
CA ASN A 47 -3.08 4.41 11.66
C ASN A 47 -3.02 5.17 10.34
N LEU A 48 -2.50 4.56 9.27
CA LEU A 48 -2.43 5.23 7.98
C LEU A 48 -3.80 5.17 7.30
N GLU A 49 -4.46 6.32 7.19
CA GLU A 49 -5.78 6.43 6.56
C GLU A 49 -5.68 6.38 5.03
N ASP A 50 -6.76 5.92 4.40
CA ASP A 50 -6.95 6.06 2.94
C ASP A 50 -7.30 7.50 2.60
N LYS A 51 -6.84 7.99 1.45
CA LYS A 51 -7.02 9.36 1.00
C LYS A 51 -7.99 9.48 -0.17
#